data_AF-A0A9W8N0S1-F1
#
_entry.id   AF-A0A9W8N0S1-F1
#
_cell.length_a   1.000
_cell.length_b   1.000
_cell.length_c   1.000
_cell.angle_alpha   90.00
_cell.angle_beta   90.00
_cell.angle_gamma   90.00
#
_symmetry.space_group_name_H-M   'P 1'
#
loop_
_entity.id
_entity.type
_entity.pdbx_description
1 polymer ?
#
loop_
_entity_poly.entity_id
_entity_poly.type
_entity_poly.pdbx_seq_one_letter_code
_entity_poly.pdbx_strand_id
1 'polypeptide(L)'
;MPPIDTNANDGYALTRAVHAKFLPLVQFLLDHQASPNCREGLALKVAIRHKSLDMFKMLVERQPGSKRRGKKQKMEDRVLLDSNVLKVAVMSDARDVIEYLYREKGVVPDVQTLKRIISL
;
A
#
# COMPACT_ATOMS: atom_id res chain seq x y z
N MET A 1 -12.39 27.54 6.98
CA MET A 1 -11.04 26.96 6.77
C MET A 1 -10.97 26.41 5.35
N PRO A 2 -9.85 26.59 4.62
CA PRO A 2 -9.66 25.91 3.35
C PRO A 2 -9.65 24.39 3.56
N PRO A 3 -10.07 23.60 2.56
CA PRO A 3 -9.99 22.15 2.64
C PRO A 3 -8.53 21.72 2.78
N ILE A 4 -8.25 20.83 3.72
CA ILE A 4 -6.91 20.26 3.90
C ILE A 4 -6.67 19.27 2.76
N ASP A 5 -5.70 19.54 1.89
CA ASP A 5 -5.23 18.58 0.90
C ASP A 5 -4.30 17.57 1.58
N THR A 6 -4.80 16.36 1.79
CA THR A 6 -4.03 15.25 2.39
C THR A 6 -2.92 14.70 1.49
N ASN A 7 -2.91 15.08 0.21
CA ASN A 7 -1.90 14.70 -0.77
C ASN A 7 -0.92 15.84 -1.10
N ALA A 8 -0.95 16.94 -0.34
CA ALA A 8 -0.02 18.04 -0.49
C ALA A 8 1.45 17.56 -0.51
N ASN A 9 2.27 18.20 -1.33
CA ASN A 9 3.67 17.80 -1.59
C ASN A 9 3.81 16.34 -2.05
N ASP A 10 2.92 15.91 -2.95
CA ASP A 10 2.92 14.55 -3.54
C ASP A 10 2.89 13.45 -2.47
N GLY A 11 1.92 13.54 -1.55
CA GLY A 11 1.67 12.54 -0.52
C GLY A 11 2.75 12.44 0.57
N TYR A 12 3.50 13.53 0.79
CA TYR A 12 4.57 13.58 1.78
C TYR A 12 4.11 13.19 3.19
N ALA A 13 2.94 13.68 3.61
CA ALA A 13 2.41 13.41 4.95
C ALA A 13 2.21 11.90 5.19
N LEU A 14 1.56 11.21 4.25
CA LEU A 14 1.33 9.76 4.35
C LEU A 14 2.65 8.99 4.34
N THR A 15 3.58 9.35 3.44
CA THR A 15 4.90 8.72 3.39
C THR A 15 5.65 8.87 4.72
N ARG A 16 5.63 10.07 5.31
CA ARG A 16 6.29 10.35 6.60
C ARG A 16 5.63 9.58 7.75
N ALA A 17 4.31 9.48 7.77
CA ALA A 17 3.58 8.71 8.78
C ALA A 17 3.94 7.20 8.71
N VAL A 18 3.99 6.64 7.48
CA VAL A 18 4.41 5.25 7.24
C VAL A 18 5.87 5.04 7.65
N HIS A 19 6.76 5.97 7.28
CA HIS A 19 8.17 5.94 7.69
C HIS A 19 8.33 5.98 9.21
N ALA A 20 7.52 6.78 9.91
CA ALA A 20 7.50 6.85 11.37
C ALA A 20 6.79 5.65 12.03
N LYS A 21 6.22 4.72 11.27
CA LYS A 21 5.38 3.60 11.74
C LYS A 21 4.19 4.08 12.61
N PHE A 22 3.70 5.29 12.38
CA PHE A 22 2.66 5.90 13.20
C PHE A 22 1.26 5.55 12.69
N LEU A 23 0.78 4.35 13.03
CA LEU A 23 -0.48 3.78 12.51
C LEU A 23 -1.72 4.68 12.67
N PRO A 24 -1.97 5.34 13.82
CA PRO A 24 -3.10 6.27 13.95
C PRO A 24 -3.09 7.41 12.92
N LEU A 25 -1.91 7.96 12.61
CA LEU A 25 -1.79 9.02 11.62
C LEU A 25 -1.96 8.48 10.20
N VAL A 26 -1.43 7.30 9.89
CA VAL A 26 -1.66 6.62 8.60
C VAL A 26 -3.16 6.41 8.39
N GLN A 27 -3.84 5.84 9.37
CA GLN A 27 -5.29 5.61 9.32
C GLN A 27 -6.07 6.92 9.12
N PHE A 28 -5.76 7.95 9.92
CA PHE A 28 -6.40 9.26 9.82
C PHE A 28 -6.26 9.86 8.41
N LEU A 29 -5.06 9.81 7.84
CA LEU A 29 -4.78 10.32 6.50
C LEU A 29 -5.56 9.54 5.42
N LEU A 30 -5.59 8.21 5.51
CA LEU A 30 -6.34 7.35 4.58
C LEU A 30 -7.85 7.60 4.68
N ASP A 31 -8.39 7.83 5.88
CA ASP A 31 -9.80 8.19 6.09
C ASP A 31 -10.15 9.56 5.47
N HIS A 32 -9.15 10.43 5.36
CA HIS A 32 -9.22 11.73 4.71
C HIS A 32 -8.69 11.70 3.26
N GLN A 33 -8.78 10.55 2.60
CA GLN A 33 -8.52 10.37 1.16
C GLN A 33 -7.06 10.61 0.73
N ALA A 34 -6.10 10.49 1.66
CA ALA A 34 -4.70 10.39 1.26
C ALA A 34 -4.50 9.18 0.35
N SER A 35 -3.83 9.39 -0.78
CA SER A 35 -3.57 8.39 -1.80
C SER A 35 -2.22 7.73 -1.54
N PRO A 36 -2.16 6.39 -1.34
CA PRO A 36 -0.89 5.69 -1.28
C PRO A 36 -0.12 5.69 -2.61
N ASN A 37 -0.75 6.08 -3.72
CA ASN A 37 -0.15 6.10 -5.06
C ASN A 37 0.76 7.30 -5.32
N CYS A 38 0.71 8.32 -4.46
CA CYS A 38 1.58 9.49 -4.59
C CYS A 38 3.06 9.09 -4.65
N ARG A 39 3.83 9.85 -5.44
CA ARG A 39 5.24 9.60 -5.70
C ARG A 39 5.55 8.15 -6.10
N GLU A 40 4.80 7.62 -7.07
CA GLU A 40 4.91 6.25 -7.57
C GLU A 40 4.82 5.20 -6.46
N GLY A 41 3.85 5.34 -5.55
CA GLY A 41 3.66 4.38 -4.48
C GLY A 41 4.74 4.41 -3.40
N LEU A 42 5.36 5.57 -3.12
CA LEU A 42 6.48 5.64 -2.16
C LEU A 42 6.09 5.13 -0.77
N ALA A 43 4.87 5.41 -0.31
CA ALA A 43 4.35 4.88 0.94
C ALA A 43 4.35 3.33 0.97
N LEU A 44 3.94 2.69 -0.13
CA LEU A 44 3.99 1.23 -0.28
C LEU A 44 5.44 0.71 -0.24
N LYS A 45 6.34 1.37 -0.98
CA LYS A 45 7.77 1.01 -1.02
C LYS A 45 8.41 1.11 0.37
N VAL A 46 8.03 2.10 1.19
CA VAL A 46 8.51 2.23 2.58
C VAL A 46 7.94 1.11 3.46
N ALA A 47 6.65 0.80 3.36
CA ALA A 47 6.04 -0.32 4.11
C ALA A 47 6.70 -1.68 3.78
N ILE A 48 7.00 -1.92 2.50
CA ILE A 48 7.73 -3.10 2.02
C ILE A 48 9.13 -3.17 2.63
N ARG A 49 9.89 -2.06 2.63
CA ARG A 49 11.24 -2.01 3.23
C ARG A 49 11.23 -2.24 4.73
N HIS A 50 10.14 -1.85 5.41
CA HIS A 50 9.91 -2.19 6.81
C HIS A 50 9.50 -3.65 7.04
N LYS A 51 9.27 -4.42 5.96
CA LYS A 51 8.74 -5.79 5.97
C LYS A 51 7.46 -5.92 6.81
N SER A 52 6.61 -4.88 6.80
CA SER A 52 5.39 -4.85 7.60
C SER A 52 4.18 -5.12 6.72
N LEU A 53 3.67 -6.36 6.78
CA LEU A 53 2.45 -6.75 6.06
C LEU A 53 1.24 -5.93 6.54
N ASP A 54 1.08 -5.70 7.84
CA ASP A 54 -0.05 -4.94 8.38
C ASP A 54 -0.10 -3.50 7.87
N MET A 55 1.04 -2.81 7.86
CA MET A 55 1.14 -1.46 7.29
C MET A 55 0.84 -1.49 5.78
N PHE A 56 1.34 -2.51 5.07
CA PHE A 56 1.09 -2.67 3.64
C PHE A 56 -0.40 -2.91 3.35
N LYS A 57 -1.05 -3.84 4.04
CA LYS A 57 -2.50 -4.09 3.95
C LYS A 57 -3.29 -2.85 4.33
N MET A 58 -2.89 -2.09 5.36
CA MET A 58 -3.54 -0.83 5.72
C MET A 58 -3.52 0.19 4.58
N LEU A 59 -2.44 0.29 3.82
CA LEU A 59 -2.36 1.18 2.65
C LEU A 59 -3.21 0.65 1.48
N VAL A 60 -3.14 -0.65 1.20
CA VAL A 60 -3.79 -1.30 0.06
C VAL A 60 -5.31 -1.46 0.25
N GLU A 61 -5.74 -2.03 1.36
CA GLU A 61 -7.12 -2.53 1.55
C GLU A 61 -8.05 -1.45 2.08
N ARG A 62 -9.17 -1.20 1.39
CA ARG A 62 -10.20 -0.31 1.93
C ARG A 62 -10.86 -0.93 3.15
N GLN A 63 -10.89 -0.18 4.25
CA GLN A 63 -11.60 -0.64 5.45
C GLN A 63 -13.13 -0.52 5.28
N PRO A 64 -13.89 -1.55 5.70
CA PRO A 64 -15.35 -1.61 5.55
C PRO A 64 -16.10 -0.53 6.34
N GLY A 65 -15.44 0.19 7.26
CA GLY A 65 -16.02 1.28 8.05
C GLY A 65 -15.68 2.70 7.59
N SER A 66 -14.89 2.87 6.52
CA SER A 66 -14.60 4.21 5.99
C SER A 66 -15.90 4.84 5.49
N LYS A 67 -16.35 5.91 6.18
CA LYS A 67 -17.68 6.50 6.00
C LYS A 67 -17.82 7.19 4.65
N ARG A 68 -18.02 6.42 3.58
CA ARG A 68 -18.57 6.94 2.33
C ARG A 68 -20.10 7.00 2.48
N ARG A 69 -20.67 8.21 2.38
CA ARG A 69 -22.12 8.40 2.19
C ARG A 69 -22.49 7.84 0.81
N GLY A 70 -22.80 6.54 0.71
CA GLY A 70 -23.15 5.90 -0.57
C GLY A 70 -23.31 4.39 -0.47
N LYS A 71 -24.15 3.82 -1.35
CA LYS A 71 -24.60 2.41 -1.38
C LYS A 71 -23.43 1.42 -1.29
N LYS A 72 -23.64 0.29 -0.60
CA LYS A 72 -22.71 -0.85 -0.47
C LYS A 72 -22.23 -1.31 -1.86
N GLN A 73 -21.06 -0.85 -2.27
CA GLN A 73 -20.38 -1.26 -3.49
C GLN A 73 -19.23 -2.20 -3.09
N LYS A 74 -18.94 -3.21 -3.92
CA LYS A 74 -17.80 -4.13 -3.75
C LYS A 74 -16.54 -3.26 -3.56
N MET A 75 -15.93 -3.28 -2.38
CA MET A 75 -14.80 -2.40 -2.07
C MET A 75 -13.54 -2.92 -2.76
N GLU A 76 -13.13 -2.23 -3.81
CA GLU A 76 -11.83 -2.42 -4.45
C GLU A 76 -10.70 -1.85 -3.58
N ASP A 77 -9.49 -2.35 -3.76
CA ASP A 77 -8.29 -1.84 -3.10
C ASP A 77 -8.08 -0.34 -3.42
N ARG A 78 -7.39 0.38 -2.53
CA ARG A 78 -6.99 1.79 -2.76
C ARG A 78 -5.95 1.93 -3.86
N VAL A 79 -5.23 0.85 -4.17
CA VAL A 79 -4.08 0.82 -5.08
C VAL A 79 -4.23 -0.34 -6.06
N LEU A 80 -3.92 -0.08 -7.32
CA LEU A 80 -3.73 -1.13 -8.30
C LEU A 80 -2.35 -1.77 -8.07
N LEU A 81 -2.35 -3.07 -7.76
CA LEU A 81 -1.14 -3.84 -7.51
C LEU A 81 -0.62 -4.42 -8.83
N ASP A 82 0.63 -4.13 -9.16
CA ASP A 82 1.29 -4.57 -10.38
C ASP A 82 2.57 -5.38 -10.09
N SER A 83 3.19 -5.91 -11.16
CA SER A 83 4.44 -6.66 -11.04
C SER A 83 5.59 -5.83 -10.46
N ASN A 84 5.55 -4.50 -10.52
CA ASN A 84 6.62 -3.65 -9.99
C ASN A 84 6.57 -3.63 -8.45
N VAL A 85 5.38 -3.53 -7.86
CA VAL A 85 5.22 -3.62 -6.39
C VAL A 85 5.71 -4.98 -5.88
N LEU A 86 5.35 -6.07 -6.58
CA LEU A 86 5.82 -7.41 -6.24
C LEU A 86 7.34 -7.54 -6.37
N LYS A 87 7.93 -6.98 -7.44
CA LYS A 87 9.38 -6.94 -7.63
C LYS A 87 10.10 -6.22 -6.49
N VAL A 88 9.57 -5.08 -6.03
CA VAL A 88 10.13 -4.35 -4.87
C VAL A 88 10.06 -5.19 -3.59
N ALA A 89 8.97 -5.94 -3.37
CA ALA A 89 8.84 -6.86 -2.24
C ALA A 89 9.87 -7.99 -2.27
N VAL A 90 10.09 -8.59 -3.45
CA VAL A 90 11.12 -9.62 -3.67
C VAL A 90 12.52 -9.06 -3.45
N MET A 91 12.83 -7.88 -4.00
CA MET A 91 14.14 -7.23 -3.80
C MET A 91 14.40 -6.84 -2.34
N SER A 92 13.35 -6.67 -1.54
CA SER A 92 13.44 -6.32 -0.11
C SER A 92 13.36 -7.55 0.80
N ASP A 93 13.20 -8.77 0.26
CA ASP A 93 12.96 -10.00 1.03
C ASP A 93 11.81 -9.84 2.06
N ALA A 94 10.72 -9.20 1.63
CA ALA A 94 9.51 -8.98 2.42
C ALA A 94 8.54 -10.14 2.23
N ARG A 95 8.89 -11.33 2.74
CA ARG A 95 8.21 -12.61 2.46
C ARG A 95 6.69 -12.59 2.63
N ASP A 96 6.21 -12.04 3.74
CA ASP A 96 4.77 -11.95 4.01
C ASP A 96 4.04 -11.07 2.98
N VAL A 97 4.70 -10.00 2.51
CA VAL A 97 4.16 -9.13 1.46
C VAL A 97 4.22 -9.82 0.09
N ILE A 98 5.28 -10.58 -0.20
CA ILE A 98 5.39 -11.37 -1.43
C ILE A 98 4.24 -12.39 -1.49
N GLU A 99 4.02 -13.14 -0.42
CA GLU A 99 2.96 -14.14 -0.32
C GLU A 99 1.58 -13.50 -0.51
N TYR A 100 1.33 -12.39 0.18
CA TYR A 100 0.09 -11.61 0.01
C TYR A 100 -0.14 -11.17 -1.44
N LEU A 101 0.87 -10.56 -2.06
CA LEU A 101 0.75 -10.05 -3.43
C LEU A 101 0.57 -11.19 -4.45
N TYR A 102 1.35 -12.25 -4.33
CA TYR A 102 1.38 -13.34 -5.29
C TYR A 102 0.18 -14.29 -5.14
N ARG A 103 -0.14 -14.70 -3.90
CA ARG A 103 -1.16 -15.72 -3.65
C ARG A 103 -2.53 -15.15 -3.33
N GLU A 104 -2.61 -14.15 -2.46
CA GLU A 104 -3.90 -13.58 -2.07
C GLU A 104 -4.43 -12.61 -3.14
N LYS A 105 -3.56 -11.74 -3.67
CA LYS A 105 -3.94 -10.72 -4.67
C LYS A 105 -3.75 -11.18 -6.12
N GLY A 106 -3.08 -12.30 -6.36
CA GLY A 106 -2.91 -12.86 -7.69
C GLY A 106 -2.06 -11.99 -8.64
N VAL A 107 -1.15 -11.18 -8.09
CA VAL A 107 -0.26 -10.33 -8.90
C VAL A 107 0.69 -11.22 -9.69
N VAL A 108 0.64 -11.11 -11.01
CA VAL A 108 1.49 -11.91 -11.91
C VAL A 108 2.91 -11.31 -11.95
N PRO A 109 3.96 -12.08 -11.56
CA PRO A 109 5.34 -11.62 -11.62
C PRO A 109 5.91 -11.65 -13.05
N ASP A 110 6.86 -10.75 -13.34
CA ASP A 110 7.75 -10.91 -14.48
C ASP A 110 8.67 -12.14 -14.34
N VAL A 111 9.26 -12.60 -15.45
CA VAL A 111 10.10 -13.82 -15.50
C VAL A 111 11.25 -13.78 -14.50
N GLN A 112 11.83 -12.61 -14.25
CA GLN A 112 12.98 -12.47 -13.33
C GLN A 112 12.53 -12.55 -11.87
N THR A 113 11.37 -11.96 -11.56
CA THR A 113 10.75 -11.97 -10.24
C THR A 113 10.27 -13.38 -9.91
N LEU A 114 9.69 -14.09 -10.87
CA LEU A 114 9.27 -15.49 -10.71
C LEU A 114 10.44 -16.42 -10.35
N LYS A 115 11.57 -16.31 -11.04
CA LYS A 115 12.78 -17.11 -10.73
C LYS A 115 13.25 -16.91 -9.30
N ARG A 116 13.18 -15.68 -8.79
CA ARG A 116 13.56 -15.36 -7.41
C ARG A 116 12.58 -15.92 -6.39
N ILE A 117 11.27 -15.80 -6.66
CA ILE A 117 10.22 -16.34 -5.78
C ILE A 117 10.36 -17.87 -5.63
N ILE A 118 10.64 -18.59 -6.71
CA ILE A 118 10.82 -20.06 -6.68
C ILE A 118 12.07 -20.48 -5.88
N SER A 119 13.05 -19.57 -5.72
CA SER A 119 14.28 -19.81 -4.97
C SER A 119 14.26 -19.31 -3.51
N LEU A 120 13.16 -18.70 -3.05
CA LEU A 120 12.98 -18.24 -1.66
C LEU A 120 12.57 -19.38 -0.73
#